data_AF-A0A5E6N335-F1
#
_entry.id   AF-A0A5E6N335-F1
#
_cell.length_a   1.000
_cell.length_b   1.000
_cell.length_c   1.000
_cell.angle_alpha   90.00
_cell.angle_beta   90.00
_cell.angle_gamma   90.00
#
_symmetry.space_group_name_H-M   'P 1'
#
loop_
_entity.id
_entity.type
_entity.pdbx_description
1 polymer ?
#
loop_
_entity_poly.entity_id
_entity_poly.type
_entity_poly.pdbx_seq_one_letter_code
_entity_poly.pdbx_strand_id
1 'polypeptide(L)' 'MVIGKSNGTGANKTKFNLKSLNMGMDRHIAKDKIIGFALSLGKQDRTATGNDFSGDVDTTQYTLSSY' A
#
# COMPACT_ATOMS: atom_id res chain seq x y z
N MET A 1 -6.01 -0.98 13.65
CA MET A 1 -5.54 -1.98 12.68
C MET A 1 -4.10 -2.34 13.02
N VAL A 2 -3.91 -3.41 13.78
CA VAL A 2 -2.59 -3.92 14.19
C VAL A 2 -2.25 -5.06 13.23
N ILE A 3 -1.23 -4.87 12.39
CA ILE A 3 -0.77 -5.90 11.46
C ILE A 3 0.20 -6.80 12.23
N GLY A 4 -0.24 -8.02 12.52
CA GLY A 4 0.61 -9.15 12.93
C GLY A 4 1.05 -9.17 14.40
N LYS A 5 0.42 -10.02 15.21
CA LYS A 5 0.96 -10.42 16.52
C LYS A 5 2.12 -11.38 16.26
N SER A 6 3.35 -10.95 16.52
CA SER A 6 4.53 -11.84 16.53
C SER A 6 4.40 -12.79 17.73
N ASN A 7 4.28 -14.09 17.47
CA ASN A 7 4.31 -15.15 18.49
C ASN A 7 5.69 -15.84 18.55
N GLY A 8 6.75 -15.19 18.07
CA GLY A 8 8.12 -15.69 18.16
C GLY A 8 8.87 -15.00 19.30
N THR A 9 9.49 -15.77 20.18
CA THR A 9 10.39 -15.35 21.27
C THR A 9 11.70 -14.72 20.79
N GLY A 10 11.75 -14.20 19.56
CA GLY A 10 12.91 -13.61 18.91
C GLY A 10 12.59 -12.21 18.40
N ALA A 11 13.58 -11.32 18.48
CA ALA A 11 13.52 -9.91 18.10
C ALA A 11 13.39 -9.67 16.58
N ASN A 12 12.51 -10.40 15.89
CA ASN A 12 12.24 -10.23 14.47
C ASN A 12 11.54 -8.89 14.27
N LYS A 13 12.29 -7.91 13.78
CA LYS A 13 11.82 -6.57 13.44
C LYS A 13 11.48 -6.55 11.95
N THR A 14 10.20 -6.46 11.60
CA THR A 14 9.78 -6.18 10.22
C THR A 14 9.67 -4.67 10.05
N LYS A 15 10.41 -4.09 9.11
CA LYS A 15 10.28 -2.68 8.74
C LYS A 15 9.35 -2.55 7.55
N PHE A 16 8.44 -1.58 7.62
CA PHE A 16 7.42 -1.33 6.61
C PHE A 16 7.52 0.11 6.11
N ASN A 17 7.68 0.29 4.80
CA ASN A 17 7.69 1.60 4.15
C ASN A 17 6.73 1.59 2.95
N LEU A 18 5.70 2.43 3.00
CA LEU A 18 4.73 2.59 1.92
C LEU A 18 4.88 3.98 1.32
N LYS A 19 5.22 4.03 0.04
CA LYS A 19 5.15 5.25 -0.77
C LYS A 19 4.02 5.09 -1.77
N SER A 20 3.13 6.09 -1.87
CA SER A 20 2.05 6.06 -2.85
C SER A 20 1.88 7.41 -3.54
N LEU A 21 1.51 7.36 -4.81
CA LEU A 21 1.08 8.50 -5.62
C LEU A 21 -0.35 8.23 -6.08
N ASN A 22 -1.25 9.15 -5.79
CA ASN A 22 -2.66 9.06 -6.19
C ASN A 22 -2.99 10.26 -7.07
N MET A 23 -3.60 10.01 -8.22
CA MET A 23 -4.07 11.02 -9.16
C MET A 23 -5.54 10.76 -9.47
N GLY A 24 -6.35 11.82 -9.49
CA GLY A 24 -7.77 11.73 -9.78
C GLY A 24 -8.22 12.80 -10.77
N MET A 25 -9.28 12.50 -11.51
CA MET A 25 -9.98 13.47 -12.36
C MET A 25 -11.49 13.31 -12.16
N ASP A 26 -12.14 14.41 -11.81
CA ASP A 26 -13.59 14.48 -11.63
C ASP A 26 -14.23 15.34 -12.72
N ARG A 27 -15.40 14.91 -13.20
CA ARG A 27 -16.25 15.69 -14.11
C ARG A 27 -17.67 15.74 -13.59
N HIS A 28 -18.19 16.94 -13.42
CA HIS A 28 -19.62 17.16 -13.16
C HIS A 28 -20.41 16.90 -14.45
N ILE A 29 -21.41 16.02 -14.37
CA ILE A 29 -22.36 15.74 -15.46
C ILE A 29 -23.77 16.27 -15.16
N ALA A 30 -24.06 16.59 -13.90
CA ALA A 30 -25.24 17.33 -13.46
C ALA A 30 -24.91 18.10 -12.16
N LYS A 31 -25.89 18.86 -11.62
CA LYS A 31 -25.73 19.58 -10.34
C LYS A 31 -25.33 18.66 -9.18
N ASP A 32 -25.78 17.42 -9.22
CA ASP A 32 -25.66 16.41 -8.17
C ASP A 32 -24.93 15.14 -8.65
N LYS A 33 -24.40 15.14 -9.87
CA LYS A 33 -23.75 13.97 -10.47
C LYS A 33 -22.33 14.28 -10.92
N ILE A 34 -21.41 13.46 -10.45
CA ILE A 34 -19.99 13.50 -10.78
C ILE A 34 -19.62 12.12 -11.32
N ILE A 35 -18.77 12.10 -12.35
CA ILE A 35 -18.03 10.91 -12.76
C ILE A 35 -16.57 11.19 -12.42
N GLY A 36 -15.97 10.33 -11.61
CA GLY A 36 -14.57 10.40 -11.21
C GLY A 36 -13.79 9.20 -11.69
N PHE A 37 -12.51 9.41 -12.01
CA PHE A 37 -11.53 8.36 -12.22
C PHE A 37 -10.35 8.58 -11.27
N ALA A 38 -9.85 7.52 -10.65
CA ALA A 38 -8.68 7.56 -9.79
C ALA A 38 -7.65 6.50 -10.21
N LEU A 39 -6.40 6.94 -10.26
CA LEU A 39 -5.22 6.14 -10.52
C LEU A 39 -4.31 6.19 -9.30
N SER A 40 -3.93 5.02 -8.79
CA SER A 40 -3.06 4.89 -7.62
C SER A 40 -1.85 4.02 -7.96
N LEU A 41 -0.67 4.55 -7.65
CA LEU A 41 0.60 3.84 -7.73
C LEU A 41 1.15 3.70 -6.31
N GLY A 42 1.35 2.47 -5.86
CA GLY A 42 1.94 2.18 -4.56
C GLY A 42 3.23 1.39 -4.70
N LYS A 43 4.30 1.79 -4.01
CA LYS A 43 5.46 0.93 -3.74
C LYS A 43 5.51 0.64 -2.25
N GLN A 44 5.61 -0.63 -1.93
CA GLN A 44 5.68 -1.15 -0.58
C GLN A 44 6.99 -1.91 -0.44
N ASP A 45 7.87 -1.37 0.38
CA ASP A 45 9.13 -2.02 0.74
C ASP A 45 8.93 -2.67 2.12
N ARG A 46 9.12 -3.99 2.19
CA ARG A 46 9.09 -4.76 3.44
C ARG A 46 10.44 -5.44 3.64
N THR A 47 11.14 -5.05 4.70
CA THR A 47 12.35 -5.74 5.13
C THR A 47 12.01 -6.62 6.32
N ALA A 48 12.13 -7.94 6.15
CA ALA A 48 12.00 -8.90 7.24
C ALA A 48 13.39 -9.40 7.66
N THR A 49 13.81 -9.05 8.88
CA THR A 49 15.06 -9.55 9.48
C THR A 49 14.78 -10.49 10.64
N GLY A 50 15.32 -11.71 10.58
CA GLY A 50 15.38 -12.68 11.66
C GLY A 50 16.68 -13.49 11.62
N ASN A 51 16.99 -14.19 12.72
CA ASN A 51 18.28 -14.88 12.92
C ASN A 51 18.68 -15.84 11.77
N ASP A 52 17.70 -16.44 11.08
CA ASP A 52 17.92 -17.40 10.00
C ASP A 52 17.33 -16.94 8.64
N PHE A 53 16.83 -15.70 8.54
CA PHE A 53 16.20 -15.20 7.32
C PHE A 53 16.30 -13.67 7.22
N SER A 54 16.89 -13.19 6.13
CA SER A 54 16.84 -11.79 5.71
C SER A 54 16.31 -11.75 4.28
N GLY A 55 15.15 -11.12 4.09
CA GLY A 55 14.53 -10.97 2.79
C GLY A 55 13.90 -9.59 2.64
N ASP A 56 14.29 -8.87 1.59
CA ASP A 56 13.61 -7.67 1.14
C ASP A 56 12.51 -8.07 0.16
N VAL A 57 11.28 -7.69 0.48
CA VAL A 57 10.09 -7.90 -0.34
C VAL A 57 9.63 -6.54 -0.84
N ASP A 58 9.98 -6.25 -2.09
CA ASP A 58 9.50 -5.08 -2.82
C ASP A 58 8.21 -5.44 -3.56
N THR A 59 7.11 -4.73 -3.24
CA THR A 59 5.82 -4.89 -3.91
C THR A 59 5.44 -3.59 -4.59
N THR A 60 5.20 -3.63 -5.89
CA THR A 60 4.62 -2.49 -6.63
C THR A 60 3.17 -2.80 -6.96
N GLN A 61 2.26 -1.88 -6.67
CA GLN A 61 0.83 -2.01 -6.88
C GLN A 61 0.31 -0.86 -7.74
N TYR A 62 -0.56 -1.20 -8.69
CA TYR A 62 -1.25 -0.27 -9.57
C TYR A 62 -2.76 -0.50 -9.40
N THR A 63 -3.52 0.58 -9.17
CA THR A 63 -4.98 0.53 -9.06
C THR A 63 -5.60 1.58 -9.96
N LEU A 64 -6.64 1.20 -10.70
CA LEU A 64 -7.50 2.10 -11.46
C LEU A 64 -8.95 1.89 -10.99
N SER A 65 -9.64 2.98 -10.64
CA SER A 65 -11.04 2.95 -10.22
C SER A 65 -11.85 4.09 -10.85
N SER A 66 -13.16 3.90 -10.91
CA SER A 66 -14.15 4.91 -11.31
C SER A 66 -15.27 4.99 -10.28
N TYR A 67 -15.82 6.18 -10.04
CA TYR A 67 -16.94 6.42 -9.12
C TYR A 67 -17.92 7.47 -9.63
#